data_AF-A0A1X7M7D0-F1
#
_entry.id   AF-A0A1X7M7D0-F1
#
_cell.length_a   1.000
_cell.length_b   1.000
_cell.length_c   1.000
_cell.angle_alpha   90.00
_cell.angle_beta   90.00
_cell.angle_gamma   90.00
#
_symmetry.space_group_name_H-M   'P 1'
#
loop_
_entity.id
_entity.type
_entity.pdbx_description
1 polymer ?
#
loop_
_entity_poly.entity_id
_entity_poly.type
_entity_poly.pdbx_seq_one_letter_code
_entity_poly.pdbx_strand_id
1 'polypeptide(L)'
;MKDVLYADLVNELRSATRPAIVVLDSLYFDMQEIAERLKQDAGITPLFPKLSFSPSEGARQRQLNTLAKMYGKPVIFVDQYPLACHWESGLVGFQLLNEEKKAIIDRIQVENEWIRSAPTKEERTCRQEESMNRAMSGMGNAMSNILEESRAISAELDEKAANIIETENEAAFEVLKEEYSPENIFKRLQHRIWGKK
;
A
#
# COMPACT_ATOMS: atom_id res chain seq x y z
N MET A 1 -16.80 -2.47 1.16
CA MET A 1 -15.73 -2.40 2.18
C MET A 1 -15.74 -1.05 2.88
N LYS A 2 -15.47 -1.01 4.20
CA LYS A 2 -15.38 0.23 4.99
C LYS A 2 -13.92 0.56 5.30
N ASP A 3 -13.51 1.79 5.02
CA ASP A 3 -12.19 2.33 5.36
C ASP A 3 -12.14 2.71 6.84
N VAL A 4 -11.16 2.19 7.57
CA VAL A 4 -11.06 2.39 9.03
C VAL A 4 -9.60 2.55 9.49
N LEU A 5 -9.43 3.33 10.56
CA LEU A 5 -8.19 3.35 11.32
C LEU A 5 -8.19 2.22 12.35
N TYR A 6 -7.02 1.95 12.95
CA TYR A 6 -6.85 0.81 13.86
C TYR A 6 -7.83 0.82 15.05
N ALA A 7 -7.98 1.96 15.73
CA ALA A 7 -8.85 2.06 16.90
C ALA A 7 -10.32 1.81 16.54
N ASP A 8 -10.77 2.32 15.40
CA ASP A 8 -12.11 2.08 14.89
C ASP A 8 -12.30 0.61 14.51
N LEU A 9 -11.31 0.01 13.84
CA LEU A 9 -11.34 -1.41 13.49
C LEU A 9 -11.46 -2.31 14.72
N VAL A 10 -10.74 -2.02 15.81
CA VAL A 10 -10.88 -2.75 17.08
C VAL A 10 -12.31 -2.68 17.59
N ASN A 11 -12.92 -1.50 17.60
CA ASN A 11 -14.29 -1.31 18.09
C ASN A 11 -15.32 -2.03 17.19
N GLU A 12 -15.17 -1.91 15.88
CA GLU A 12 -16.01 -2.59 14.89
C GLU A 12 -15.94 -4.11 15.07
N LEU A 13 -14.73 -4.68 15.16
CA LEU A 13 -14.53 -6.12 15.34
C LEU A 13 -15.00 -6.63 16.72
N ARG A 14 -14.92 -5.80 17.77
CA ARG A 14 -15.53 -6.12 19.07
C ARG A 14 -17.04 -6.25 18.97
N SER A 15 -17.69 -5.38 18.20
CA SER A 15 -19.14 -5.39 18.01
C SER A 15 -19.63 -6.36 16.93
N ALA A 16 -18.73 -6.83 16.06
CA ALA A 16 -19.06 -7.68 14.93
C ALA A 16 -19.64 -9.03 15.39
N THR A 17 -20.82 -9.35 14.86
CA THR A 17 -21.53 -10.63 15.06
C THR A 17 -21.34 -11.60 13.90
N ARG A 18 -20.77 -11.11 12.80
CA ARG A 18 -20.51 -11.88 11.58
C ARG A 18 -19.01 -12.00 11.34
N PRO A 19 -18.55 -13.05 10.65
CA PRO A 19 -17.18 -13.15 10.18
C PRO A 19 -16.80 -11.92 9.33
N ALA A 20 -15.56 -11.49 9.46
CA ALA A 20 -15.05 -10.32 8.76
C ALA A 20 -13.88 -10.68 7.84
N ILE A 21 -13.63 -9.81 6.86
CA ILE A 21 -12.40 -9.78 6.07
C ILE A 21 -11.76 -8.41 6.24
N VAL A 22 -10.47 -8.40 6.56
CA VAL A 22 -9.66 -7.20 6.76
C VAL A 22 -8.58 -7.18 5.69
N VAL A 23 -8.58 -6.12 4.91
CA VAL A 23 -7.51 -5.79 3.96
C VAL A 23 -6.53 -4.86 4.64
N LEU A 24 -5.24 -5.16 4.53
CA LEU A 24 -4.18 -4.28 4.98
C LEU A 24 -3.06 -4.27 3.95
N ASP A 25 -2.51 -3.10 3.67
CA ASP A 25 -1.43 -3.00 2.69
C ASP A 25 -0.10 -3.40 3.34
N SER A 26 0.53 -4.44 2.79
CA SER A 26 1.80 -4.98 3.26
C SER A 26 2.98 -4.00 3.15
N LEU A 27 2.86 -2.93 2.36
CA LEU A 27 3.84 -1.84 2.31
C LEU A 27 3.88 -1.01 3.60
N TYR A 28 2.77 -0.99 4.36
CA TYR A 28 2.62 -0.14 5.55
C TYR A 28 2.41 -0.94 6.85
N PHE A 29 1.99 -2.19 6.73
CA PHE A 29 1.63 -3.01 7.87
C PHE A 29 2.23 -4.41 7.75
N ASP A 30 2.80 -4.90 8.85
CA ASP A 30 3.01 -6.33 9.01
C ASP A 30 1.67 -7.00 9.34
N MET A 31 1.22 -7.87 8.44
CA MET A 31 -0.06 -8.56 8.57
C MET A 31 -0.15 -9.42 9.83
N GLN A 32 0.93 -10.12 10.18
CA GLN A 32 0.95 -11.03 11.33
C GLN A 32 0.95 -10.23 12.64
N GLU A 33 1.74 -9.16 12.70
CA GLU A 33 1.76 -8.27 13.86
C GLU A 33 0.37 -7.66 14.12
N ILE A 34 -0.26 -7.10 13.08
CA ILE A 34 -1.60 -6.51 13.21
C ILE A 34 -2.64 -7.54 13.62
N ALA A 35 -2.59 -8.75 13.06
CA ALA A 35 -3.53 -9.81 13.38
C ALA A 35 -3.41 -10.27 14.86
N GLU A 36 -2.19 -10.44 15.38
CA GLU A 36 -1.99 -10.80 16.79
C GLU A 36 -2.39 -9.67 17.73
N ARG A 37 -2.11 -8.41 17.38
CA ARG A 37 -2.59 -7.26 18.17
C ARG A 37 -4.12 -7.20 18.19
N LEU A 38 -4.78 -7.36 17.03
CA LEU A 38 -6.25 -7.37 16.95
C LEU A 38 -6.87 -8.56 17.71
N LYS A 39 -6.22 -9.72 17.74
CA LYS A 39 -6.64 -10.86 18.55
C LYS A 39 -6.64 -10.51 20.04
N GLN A 40 -5.62 -9.79 20.53
CA GLN A 40 -5.55 -9.32 21.91
C GLN A 40 -6.59 -8.22 22.18
N ASP A 41 -6.69 -7.23 21.30
CA ASP A 41 -7.49 -6.03 21.52
C ASP A 41 -8.98 -6.24 21.25
N ALA A 42 -9.34 -7.03 20.22
CA ALA A 42 -10.72 -7.24 19.78
C ALA A 42 -11.26 -8.66 20.05
N GLY A 43 -10.41 -9.58 20.52
CA GLY A 43 -10.82 -10.96 20.81
C GLY A 43 -11.19 -11.75 19.55
N ILE A 44 -10.51 -11.47 18.43
CA ILE A 44 -10.76 -12.15 17.15
C ILE A 44 -9.96 -13.44 17.03
N THR A 45 -10.38 -14.30 16.10
CA THR A 45 -9.65 -15.49 15.64
C THR A 45 -9.07 -15.17 14.26
N PRO A 46 -7.78 -14.81 14.14
CA PRO A 46 -7.17 -14.44 12.86
C PRO A 46 -6.99 -15.66 11.95
N LEU A 47 -7.25 -15.47 10.65
CA LEU A 47 -7.17 -16.52 9.63
C LEU A 47 -6.44 -16.00 8.38
N PHE A 48 -5.61 -16.86 7.79
CA PHE A 48 -4.84 -16.60 6.57
C PHE A 48 -5.10 -17.67 5.50
N PRO A 49 -6.35 -17.86 5.05
CA PRO A 49 -6.66 -18.85 4.02
C PRO A 49 -6.05 -18.45 2.68
N LYS A 50 -5.67 -19.44 1.87
CA LYS A 50 -5.38 -19.20 0.46
C LYS A 50 -6.71 -18.97 -0.27
N LEU A 51 -6.93 -17.74 -0.72
CA LEU A 51 -8.11 -17.35 -1.48
C LEU A 51 -7.78 -17.24 -2.97
N SER A 52 -8.79 -17.47 -3.81
CA SER A 52 -8.69 -17.29 -5.26
C SER A 52 -9.51 -16.09 -5.71
N PHE A 53 -9.11 -15.46 -6.81
CA PHE A 53 -9.98 -14.52 -7.50
C PHE A 53 -11.23 -15.23 -8.05
N SER A 54 -12.37 -14.54 -8.06
CA SER A 54 -13.64 -15.04 -8.60
C SER A 54 -14.02 -16.46 -8.12
N PRO A 55 -14.13 -16.70 -6.81
CA PRO A 55 -14.54 -18.01 -6.31
C PRO A 55 -15.95 -18.33 -6.78
N SER A 56 -16.20 -19.60 -7.10
CA SER A 56 -17.55 -20.09 -7.36
C SER A 56 -18.43 -19.88 -6.11
N GLU A 57 -19.73 -19.72 -6.33
CA GLU A 57 -20.69 -19.53 -5.23
C GLU A 57 -20.63 -20.68 -4.22
N GLY A 58 -20.51 -21.93 -4.71
CA GLY A 58 -20.34 -23.09 -3.85
C GLY A 58 -19.06 -23.06 -3.01
N ALA A 59 -17.94 -22.58 -3.57
CA ALA A 59 -16.69 -22.43 -2.81
C ALA A 59 -16.83 -21.36 -1.72
N ARG A 60 -17.46 -20.23 -2.05
CA ARG A 60 -17.74 -19.14 -1.10
C ARG A 60 -18.64 -19.59 0.04
N GLN A 61 -19.74 -20.27 -0.28
CA GLN A 61 -20.69 -20.74 0.73
C GLN A 61 -20.06 -21.79 1.65
N ARG A 62 -19.22 -22.69 1.12
CA ARG A 62 -18.45 -23.62 1.95
C ARG A 62 -17.54 -22.88 2.92
N GLN A 63 -16.81 -21.86 2.45
CA GLN A 63 -15.96 -21.05 3.32
C GLN A 63 -16.78 -20.36 4.41
N LEU A 64 -17.88 -19.70 4.07
CA LEU A 64 -18.78 -19.05 5.03
C LEU A 64 -19.32 -20.05 6.07
N ASN A 65 -19.72 -21.24 5.63
CA ASN A 65 -20.20 -22.31 6.52
C ASN A 65 -19.10 -22.82 7.46
N THR A 66 -17.84 -22.84 7.00
CA THR A 66 -16.69 -23.18 7.85
C THR A 66 -16.47 -22.10 8.91
N LEU A 67 -16.45 -20.82 8.52
CA LEU A 67 -16.27 -19.70 9.45
C LEU A 67 -17.39 -19.68 10.51
N ALA A 68 -18.64 -19.90 10.11
CA ALA A 68 -19.78 -19.91 11.02
C ALA A 68 -19.72 -21.01 12.10
N LYS A 69 -18.96 -22.09 11.86
CA LYS A 69 -18.76 -23.19 12.82
C LYS A 69 -17.55 -22.98 13.72
N MET A 70 -16.70 -22.00 13.44
CA MET A 70 -15.52 -21.73 14.26
C MET A 70 -15.92 -21.08 15.58
N TYR A 71 -15.25 -21.50 16.66
CA TYR A 71 -15.36 -20.81 17.94
C TYR A 71 -14.59 -19.47 17.89
N GLY A 72 -15.15 -18.44 18.52
CA GLY A 72 -14.62 -17.08 18.49
C GLY A 72 -15.14 -16.26 17.32
N LYS A 73 -14.44 -15.17 16.98
CA LYS A 73 -14.82 -14.23 15.90
C LYS A 73 -13.83 -14.36 14.75
N PRO A 74 -14.11 -15.21 13.75
CA PRO A 74 -13.17 -15.45 12.67
C PRO A 74 -13.02 -14.20 11.79
N VAL A 75 -11.76 -13.79 11.58
CA VAL A 75 -11.39 -12.66 10.72
C VAL A 75 -10.35 -13.12 9.73
N ILE A 76 -10.66 -12.99 8.45
CA ILE A 76 -9.75 -13.28 7.35
C ILE A 76 -8.89 -12.04 7.10
N PHE A 77 -7.57 -12.24 6.99
CA PHE A 77 -6.65 -11.19 6.60
C PHE A 77 -6.13 -11.43 5.18
N VAL A 78 -6.09 -10.36 4.38
CA VAL A 78 -5.49 -10.35 3.04
C VAL A 78 -4.75 -9.05 2.81
N ASP A 79 -3.80 -9.07 1.88
CA ASP A 79 -3.02 -7.91 1.45
C ASP A 79 -3.54 -7.23 0.18
N GLN A 80 -4.51 -7.87 -0.49
CA GLN A 80 -5.00 -7.45 -1.79
C GLN A 80 -6.46 -7.02 -1.70
N TYR A 81 -6.70 -5.71 -1.87
CA TYR A 81 -8.06 -5.15 -1.91
C TYR A 81 -8.96 -5.82 -2.97
N PRO A 82 -8.51 -6.02 -4.23
CA PRO A 82 -9.35 -6.67 -5.23
C PRO A 82 -9.74 -8.09 -4.83
N LEU A 83 -8.82 -8.83 -4.21
CA LEU A 83 -9.09 -10.19 -3.73
C LEU A 83 -10.20 -10.18 -2.68
N ALA A 84 -10.15 -9.28 -1.70
CA ALA A 84 -11.20 -9.18 -0.69
C ALA A 84 -12.57 -8.85 -1.28
N CYS A 85 -12.66 -8.00 -2.30
CA CYS A 85 -13.94 -7.70 -2.97
C CYS A 85 -14.64 -8.94 -3.53
N HIS A 86 -13.89 -9.95 -4.01
CA HIS A 86 -14.47 -11.20 -4.50
C HIS A 86 -15.05 -12.10 -3.39
N TRP A 87 -14.65 -11.86 -2.14
CA TRP A 87 -15.03 -12.66 -0.97
C TRP A 87 -15.89 -11.89 0.03
N GLU A 88 -16.02 -10.57 -0.09
CA GLU A 88 -16.78 -9.72 0.84
C GLU A 88 -18.25 -10.11 0.94
N SER A 89 -18.84 -10.67 -0.13
CA SER A 89 -20.23 -11.12 -0.14
C SER A 89 -20.49 -12.18 0.94
N GLY A 90 -21.13 -11.77 2.04
CA GLY A 90 -21.43 -12.62 3.21
C GLY A 90 -20.50 -12.39 4.42
N LEU A 91 -19.50 -11.53 4.27
CA LEU A 91 -18.57 -11.07 5.31
C LEU A 91 -18.76 -9.58 5.58
N VAL A 92 -18.29 -9.11 6.73
CA VAL A 92 -18.08 -7.67 6.93
C VAL A 92 -16.70 -7.30 6.41
N GLY A 93 -16.62 -6.41 5.42
CA GLY A 93 -15.35 -6.01 4.81
C GLY A 93 -14.79 -4.72 5.39
N PHE A 94 -13.55 -4.75 5.84
CA PHE A 94 -12.80 -3.57 6.29
C PHE A 94 -11.49 -3.42 5.52
N GLN A 95 -11.10 -2.18 5.26
CA GLN A 95 -9.76 -1.82 4.82
C GLN A 95 -9.08 -1.01 5.93
N LEU A 96 -8.00 -1.56 6.48
CA LEU A 96 -7.19 -0.87 7.47
C LEU A 96 -6.29 0.14 6.77
N LEU A 97 -6.43 1.40 7.17
CA LEU A 97 -5.61 2.51 6.71
C LEU A 97 -4.74 3.04 7.84
N ASN A 98 -3.60 3.63 7.47
CA ASN A 98 -2.90 4.57 8.33
C ASN A 98 -3.39 5.99 8.04
N GLU A 99 -3.00 6.95 8.89
CA GLU A 99 -3.40 8.36 8.77
C GLU A 99 -3.03 8.96 7.40
N GLU A 100 -1.83 8.64 6.90
CA GLU A 100 -1.35 9.14 5.62
C GLU A 100 -2.25 8.68 4.47
N LYS A 101 -2.58 7.39 4.41
CA LYS A 101 -3.48 6.85 3.39
C LYS A 101 -4.89 7.36 3.51
N LYS A 102 -5.39 7.49 4.73
CA LYS A 102 -6.71 8.06 4.97
C LYS A 102 -6.78 9.48 4.41
N ALA A 103 -5.79 10.33 4.71
CA ALA A 103 -5.71 11.67 4.14
C ALA A 103 -5.66 11.69 2.60
N ILE A 104 -4.92 10.75 1.99
CA ILE A 104 -4.88 10.62 0.53
C ILE A 104 -6.25 10.23 -0.03
N ILE A 105 -6.89 9.22 0.54
CA ILE A 105 -8.21 8.73 0.10
C ILE A 105 -9.27 9.82 0.29
N ASP A 106 -9.31 10.49 1.43
CA ASP A 106 -10.25 11.57 1.72
C ASP A 106 -10.09 12.71 0.70
N ARG A 107 -8.85 13.09 0.37
CA ARG A 107 -8.58 14.08 -0.69
C ARG A 107 -9.11 13.63 -2.04
N ILE A 108 -8.88 12.38 -2.43
CA ILE A 108 -9.37 11.79 -3.68
C ILE A 108 -10.91 11.77 -3.70
N GLN A 109 -11.56 11.47 -2.58
CA GLN A 109 -13.01 11.47 -2.47
C GLN A 109 -13.59 12.88 -2.66
N VAL A 110 -13.04 13.88 -1.97
CA VAL A 110 -13.44 15.29 -2.13
C VAL A 110 -13.28 15.75 -3.58
N GLU A 111 -12.17 15.39 -4.23
CA GLU A 111 -11.93 15.75 -5.62
C GLU A 111 -12.90 15.05 -6.59
N ASN A 112 -13.20 13.77 -6.35
CA ASN A 112 -14.19 13.03 -7.12
C ASN A 112 -15.62 13.58 -6.93
N GLU A 113 -15.99 14.01 -5.74
CA GLU A 113 -17.28 14.64 -5.46
C GLU A 113 -17.38 16.00 -6.17
N TRP A 114 -16.31 16.79 -6.15
CA TRP A 114 -16.23 18.02 -6.92
C TRP A 114 -16.39 17.75 -8.43
N ILE A 115 -15.79 16.70 -8.98
CA ILE A 115 -16.01 16.31 -10.39
C ILE A 115 -17.47 15.89 -10.63
N ARG A 116 -18.04 15.05 -9.76
CA ARG A 116 -19.39 14.49 -9.92
C ARG A 116 -20.50 15.52 -9.75
N SER A 117 -20.27 16.56 -8.95
CA SER A 117 -21.22 17.65 -8.71
C SER A 117 -21.29 18.67 -9.85
N ALA A 118 -20.55 18.47 -10.94
CA ALA A 118 -20.65 19.33 -12.11
C ALA A 118 -22.09 19.32 -12.70
N PRO A 119 -22.69 20.49 -12.97
CA PRO A 119 -24.07 20.59 -13.45
C PRO A 119 -24.23 20.15 -14.92
N THR A 120 -23.15 20.17 -15.70
CA THR A 120 -23.16 19.79 -17.13
C THR A 120 -22.07 18.76 -17.44
N LYS A 121 -22.22 18.08 -18.58
CA LYS A 121 -21.23 17.08 -19.02
C LYS A 121 -19.92 17.77 -19.41
N GLU A 122 -20.00 18.93 -20.06
CA GLU A 122 -18.86 19.74 -20.48
C GLU A 122 -18.04 20.21 -19.28
N GLU A 123 -18.72 20.73 -18.25
CA GLU A 123 -18.04 21.15 -17.01
C GLU A 123 -17.44 19.97 -16.26
N ARG A 124 -18.13 18.81 -16.25
CA ARG A 124 -17.57 17.58 -15.68
C ARG A 124 -16.27 17.18 -16.37
N THR A 125 -16.23 17.25 -17.70
CA THR A 125 -15.02 16.93 -18.48
C THR A 125 -13.90 17.92 -18.18
N CYS A 126 -14.19 19.23 -18.11
CA CYS A 126 -13.21 20.24 -17.73
C CYS A 126 -12.63 19.97 -16.33
N ARG A 127 -13.47 19.70 -15.33
CA ARG A 127 -13.03 19.35 -13.96
C ARG A 127 -12.19 18.06 -13.92
N GLN A 128 -12.52 17.07 -14.74
CA GLN A 128 -11.72 15.84 -14.89
C GLN A 128 -10.33 16.12 -15.45
N GLU A 129 -10.23 16.94 -16.49
CA GLU A 129 -8.96 17.33 -17.09
C GLU A 129 -8.11 18.14 -16.11
N GLU A 130 -8.70 19.07 -15.37
CA GLU A 130 -8.02 19.84 -14.32
C GLU A 130 -7.49 18.96 -13.18
N SER A 131 -8.26 17.97 -12.75
CA SER A 131 -7.83 17.00 -11.75
C SER A 131 -6.67 16.14 -12.26
N MET A 132 -6.78 15.64 -13.48
CA MET A 132 -5.73 14.85 -14.13
C MET A 132 -4.44 15.67 -14.30
N ASN A 133 -4.54 16.93 -14.72
CA ASN A 133 -3.39 17.82 -14.86
C ASN A 133 -2.69 18.07 -13.52
N ARG A 134 -3.46 18.28 -12.44
CA ARG A 134 -2.89 18.40 -11.08
C ARG A 134 -2.17 17.13 -10.65
N ALA A 135 -2.78 15.96 -10.85
CA ALA A 135 -2.16 14.68 -10.52
C ALA A 135 -0.87 14.44 -11.33
N MET A 136 -0.90 14.70 -12.64
CA MET A 136 0.25 14.55 -13.54
C MET A 136 1.37 15.54 -13.22
N SER A 137 1.06 16.77 -12.83
CA SER A 137 2.06 17.75 -12.40
C SER A 137 2.83 17.29 -11.15
N GLY A 138 2.13 16.67 -10.19
CA GLY A 138 2.75 16.06 -9.02
C GLY A 138 3.67 14.88 -9.38
N MET A 139 3.25 14.04 -10.33
CA MET A 139 4.06 12.93 -10.82
C MET A 139 5.28 13.42 -11.61
N GLY A 140 5.14 14.47 -12.42
CA GLY A 140 6.24 15.10 -13.16
C GLY A 140 7.32 15.63 -12.21
N ASN A 141 6.93 16.31 -11.14
CA ASN A 141 7.88 16.82 -10.14
C ASN A 141 8.57 15.68 -9.37
N ALA A 142 7.84 14.63 -8.98
CA ALA A 142 8.43 13.48 -8.31
C ALA A 142 9.43 12.72 -9.21
N MET A 143 9.09 12.53 -10.49
CA MET A 143 9.98 11.89 -11.46
C MET A 143 11.20 12.76 -11.79
N SER A 144 11.04 14.09 -11.84
CA SER A 144 12.17 15.02 -12.00
C SER A 144 13.15 14.91 -10.83
N ASN A 145 12.66 14.91 -9.59
CA ASN A 145 13.50 14.75 -8.40
C ASN A 145 14.22 13.40 -8.40
N ILE A 146 13.55 12.31 -8.79
CA ILE A 146 14.18 10.98 -8.92
C ILE A 146 15.31 11.02 -9.96
N LEU A 147 15.10 11.66 -11.11
CA LEU A 147 16.10 11.76 -12.17
C LEU A 147 17.29 12.62 -11.75
N GLU A 148 17.06 13.72 -11.05
CA GLU A 148 18.12 14.58 -10.51
C GLU A 148 18.98 13.84 -9.48
N GLU A 149 18.36 13.16 -8.51
CA GLU A 149 19.09 12.38 -7.51
C GLU A 149 19.82 11.18 -8.12
N SER A 150 19.23 10.53 -9.13
CA SER A 150 19.91 9.48 -9.89
C SER A 150 21.16 10.01 -10.60
N ARG A 151 21.09 11.20 -11.22
CA ARG A 151 22.24 11.83 -11.88
C ARG A 151 23.32 12.22 -10.87
N ALA A 152 22.93 12.69 -9.69
CA ALA A 152 23.87 13.01 -8.62
C ALA A 152 24.62 11.77 -8.11
N ILE A 153 23.92 10.63 -7.94
CA ILE A 153 24.56 9.36 -7.56
C ILE A 153 25.56 8.91 -8.63
N SER A 154 25.19 9.00 -9.91
CA SER A 154 26.10 8.64 -11.01
C SER A 154 27.34 9.53 -11.02
N ALA A 155 27.18 10.85 -10.88
CA ALA A 155 28.32 11.79 -10.86
C ALA A 155 29.30 11.50 -9.70
N GLU A 156 28.79 11.19 -8.51
CA GLU A 156 29.64 10.83 -7.35
C GLU A 156 30.40 9.51 -7.55
N LEU A 157 29.75 8.52 -8.17
CA LEU A 157 30.40 7.25 -8.46
C LEU A 157 31.44 7.39 -9.58
N ASP A 158 31.17 8.20 -10.59
CA ASP A 158 32.10 8.47 -11.69
C ASP A 158 33.32 9.26 -11.19
N GLU A 159 33.14 10.22 -10.26
CA GLU A 159 34.24 10.93 -9.60
C GLU A 159 35.11 9.98 -8.75
N LYS A 160 34.49 9.07 -7.99
CA LYS A 160 35.21 8.01 -7.27
C LYS A 160 35.97 7.09 -8.23
N ALA A 161 35.36 6.70 -9.34
CA ALA A 161 35.99 5.87 -10.36
C ALA A 161 37.24 6.55 -10.94
N ALA A 162 37.15 7.83 -11.29
CA ALA A 162 38.27 8.62 -11.79
C ALA A 162 39.44 8.65 -10.78
N ASN A 163 39.15 8.89 -9.50
CA ASN A 163 40.16 8.91 -8.44
C ASN A 163 40.81 7.53 -8.21
N ILE A 164 40.05 6.43 -8.31
CA ILE A 164 40.57 5.06 -8.15
C ILE A 164 41.47 4.68 -9.33
N ILE A 165 41.10 5.09 -10.54
CA ILE A 165 41.92 4.89 -11.76
C ILE A 165 43.23 5.66 -11.64
N GLU A 166 43.20 6.91 -11.14
CA GLU A 166 44.41 7.74 -10.96
C GLU A 166 45.33 7.19 -9.87
N THR A 167 44.79 6.52 -8.84
CA THR A 167 45.54 6.00 -7.70
C THR A 167 45.89 4.51 -7.80
N GLU A 168 45.50 3.84 -8.90
CA GLU A 168 45.72 2.40 -9.15
C GLU A 168 45.31 1.49 -7.97
N ASN A 169 44.25 1.86 -7.24
CA ASN A 169 43.84 1.16 -6.03
C ASN A 169 42.84 0.02 -6.33
N GLU A 170 43.36 -1.18 -6.58
CA GLU A 170 42.55 -2.38 -6.88
C GLU A 170 41.53 -2.74 -5.79
N ALA A 171 41.87 -2.54 -4.51
CA ALA A 171 40.95 -2.84 -3.41
C ALA A 171 39.75 -1.88 -3.38
N ALA A 172 39.96 -0.60 -3.71
CA ALA A 172 38.90 0.38 -3.83
C ALA A 172 38.02 0.14 -5.08
N PHE A 173 38.58 -0.44 -6.13
CA PHE A 173 37.86 -0.78 -7.36
C PHE A 173 36.82 -1.88 -7.15
N GLU A 174 37.13 -2.93 -6.38
CA GLU A 174 36.15 -3.98 -6.06
C GLU A 174 35.00 -3.48 -5.19
N VAL A 175 35.27 -2.59 -4.22
CA VAL A 175 34.23 -1.93 -3.43
C VAL A 175 33.33 -1.05 -4.32
N LEU A 176 33.93 -0.34 -5.29
CA LEU A 176 33.19 0.49 -6.23
C LEU A 176 32.23 -0.35 -7.11
N LYS A 177 32.63 -1.55 -7.55
CA LYS A 177 31.74 -2.47 -8.30
C LYS A 177 30.49 -2.84 -7.49
N GLU A 178 30.65 -3.09 -6.20
CA GLU A 178 29.50 -3.36 -5.32
C GLU A 178 28.61 -2.11 -5.17
N GLU A 179 29.19 -0.91 -5.09
CA GLU A 179 28.44 0.36 -5.06
C GLU A 179 27.63 0.62 -6.35
N TYR A 180 28.12 0.16 -7.52
CA TYR A 180 27.38 0.22 -8.80
C TYR A 180 26.28 -0.84 -8.95
N SER A 181 26.12 -1.77 -8.01
CA SER A 181 25.06 -2.77 -8.13
C SER A 181 23.67 -2.09 -8.17
N PRO A 182 22.73 -2.57 -9.00
CA PRO A 182 21.39 -1.99 -9.11
C PRO A 182 20.68 -1.88 -7.75
N GLU A 183 20.91 -2.86 -6.87
CA GLU A 183 20.35 -2.91 -5.52
C GLU A 183 20.91 -1.80 -4.61
N ASN A 184 22.21 -1.49 -4.70
CA ASN A 184 22.83 -0.44 -3.90
C ASN A 184 22.56 0.96 -4.47
N ILE A 185 22.50 1.12 -5.79
CA ILE A 185 22.04 2.36 -6.45
C ILE A 185 20.61 2.65 -6.01
N PHE A 186 19.73 1.64 -6.04
CA PHE A 186 18.36 1.78 -5.60
C PHE A 186 18.29 2.17 -4.12
N LYS A 187 18.99 1.47 -3.21
CA LYS A 187 19.04 1.84 -1.79
C LYS A 187 19.52 3.28 -1.55
N ARG A 188 20.55 3.74 -2.27
CA ARG A 188 21.06 5.11 -2.19
C ARG A 188 20.03 6.13 -2.66
N LEU A 189 19.35 5.83 -3.77
CA LEU A 189 18.26 6.64 -4.29
C LEU A 189 17.10 6.73 -3.28
N GLN A 190 16.71 5.60 -2.70
CA GLN A 190 15.70 5.55 -1.64
C GLN A 190 16.12 6.39 -0.43
N HIS A 191 17.38 6.29 0.02
CA HIS A 191 17.88 7.05 1.16
C HIS A 191 17.94 8.56 0.90
N ARG A 192 18.29 8.99 -0.32
CA ARG A 192 18.32 10.41 -0.68
C ARG A 192 16.93 11.03 -0.78
N ILE A 193 15.98 10.28 -1.32
CA ILE A 193 14.60 10.75 -1.52
C ILE A 193 13.79 10.64 -0.22
N TRP A 194 13.96 9.56 0.55
CA TRP A 194 13.10 9.23 1.69
C TRP A 194 13.83 9.10 3.05
N GLY A 195 15.16 9.11 3.06
CA GLY A 195 15.97 8.93 4.27
C GLY A 195 16.28 10.21 5.05
N LYS A 196 15.88 11.39 4.55
CA LYS A 196 15.88 12.64 5.34
C LYS A 196 14.58 12.74 6.16
N LYS A 197 14.53 12.01 7.27
CA LYS A 197 13.66 12.34 8.41
C LYS A 197 14.54 12.63 9.61
#